data_AF-A0A936I3Y7-F1
#
_entry.id   AF-A0A936I3Y7-F1
#
_cell.length_a   1.000
_cell.length_b   1.000
_cell.length_c   1.000
_cell.angle_alpha   90.00
_cell.angle_beta   90.00
_cell.angle_gamma   90.00
#
_symmetry.space_group_name_H-M   'P 1'
#
loop_
_entity.id
_entity.type
_entity.pdbx_description
1 polymer ?
#
loop_
_entity_poly.entity_id
_entity_poly.type
_entity_poly.pdbx_seq_one_letter_code
_entity_poly.pdbx_strand_id
1 'polypeptide(L)'
;MFGDTANEGALAAARTIDGGYVMAGFITGMGVDGEDAYLVRTNAMGELLWTRTYGGPGDERAQGVAATSDGGAVLCGTTNSFGAGGEDILLIRTDAAGRYALVQDFR
;
A
#
# COMPACT_ATOMS: atom_id res chain seq x y z
N MET A 1 -7.48 9.55 -14.41
CA MET A 1 -7.77 9.03 -13.06
C MET A 1 -7.08 7.68 -12.97
N PHE A 2 -6.18 7.49 -12.00
CA PHE A 2 -5.60 6.17 -11.72
C PHE A 2 -6.55 5.46 -10.76
N GLY A 3 -7.57 4.83 -11.31
CA GLY A 3 -8.54 4.04 -10.56
C GLY A 3 -9.09 3.00 -11.52
N ASP A 4 -9.18 1.75 -11.07
CA ASP A 4 -10.04 0.80 -11.77
C ASP A 4 -11.49 1.06 -11.31
N THR A 5 -12.40 0.14 -11.54
CA THR A 5 -13.82 0.24 -11.13
C THR A 5 -14.08 0.24 -9.61
N ALA A 6 -13.03 0.22 -8.78
CA ALA A 6 -13.09 0.24 -7.33
C ALA A 6 -13.23 1.66 -6.73
N ASN A 7 -13.57 1.75 -5.44
CA ASN A 7 -13.48 3.02 -4.69
C ASN A 7 -12.09 3.08 -4.06
N GLU A 8 -11.23 3.95 -4.57
CA GLU A 8 -9.87 4.13 -4.05
C GLU A 8 -9.69 5.48 -3.35
N GLY A 9 -9.09 5.47 -2.16
CA GLY A 9 -8.68 6.67 -1.44
C GLY A 9 -7.18 6.75 -1.34
N ALA A 10 -6.52 7.69 -2.04
CA ALA A 10 -5.12 7.99 -1.78
C ALA A 10 -5.01 8.85 -0.51
N LEU A 11 -4.39 8.29 0.53
CA LEU A 11 -4.24 8.94 1.84
C LEU A 11 -2.86 9.61 1.98
N ALA A 12 -1.85 9.09 1.31
CA ALA A 12 -0.50 9.63 1.34
C ALA A 12 0.23 9.43 0.01
N ALA A 13 1.17 10.33 -0.27
CA ALA A 13 2.07 10.25 -1.42
C ALA A 13 3.49 10.66 -1.03
N ALA A 14 4.49 10.02 -1.63
CA ALA A 14 5.89 10.35 -1.46
C ALA A 14 6.61 10.34 -2.82
N ARG A 15 7.55 11.26 -3.01
CA ARG A 15 8.41 11.29 -4.19
C ARG A 15 9.51 10.24 -4.08
N THR A 16 9.82 9.55 -5.17
CA THR A 16 10.89 8.56 -5.26
C THR A 16 12.20 9.18 -5.76
N ILE A 17 13.33 8.50 -5.56
CA ILE A 17 14.66 8.99 -5.94
C ILE A 17 14.85 9.16 -7.46
N ASP A 18 14.13 8.37 -8.25
CA ASP A 18 14.07 8.47 -9.72
C ASP A 18 13.14 9.59 -10.21
N GLY A 19 12.58 10.38 -9.28
CA GLY A 19 11.71 11.51 -9.57
C GLY A 19 10.24 11.17 -9.77
N GLY A 20 9.86 9.88 -9.74
CA GLY A 20 8.47 9.43 -9.72
C GLY A 20 7.78 9.58 -8.36
N TYR A 21 6.67 8.87 -8.19
CA TYR A 21 5.88 8.90 -6.96
C TYR A 21 5.41 7.52 -6.55
N VAL A 22 5.28 7.33 -5.23
CA VAL A 22 4.50 6.25 -4.62
C VAL A 22 3.31 6.85 -3.88
N MET A 23 2.15 6.21 -3.97
CA MET A 23 0.93 6.63 -3.29
C MET A 23 0.34 5.44 -2.55
N ALA A 24 -0.09 5.66 -1.31
CA ALA A 24 -0.73 4.65 -0.49
C ALA A 24 -2.18 5.01 -0.18
N GLY A 25 -2.98 3.97 -0.02
CA GLY A 25 -4.40 4.07 0.24
C GLY A 25 -5.03 2.73 0.54
N PHE A 26 -6.30 2.62 0.20
CA PHE A 26 -7.06 1.38 0.22
C PHE A 26 -7.84 1.22 -1.09
N ILE A 27 -8.20 -0.02 -1.41
CA ILE A 27 -9.08 -0.38 -2.52
C ILE A 27 -10.23 -1.25 -2.00
N THR A 28 -11.45 -0.99 -2.48
CA THR A 28 -12.63 -1.83 -2.21
C THR A 28 -13.17 -2.44 -3.50
N GLY A 29 -13.66 -3.68 -3.47
CA GLY A 29 -14.23 -4.35 -4.65
C GLY A 29 -13.16 -4.95 -5.59
N MET A 30 -13.58 -5.64 -6.66
CA MET A 30 -12.73 -6.48 -7.52
C MET A 30 -12.18 -7.76 -6.82
N GLY A 31 -13.04 -8.49 -6.11
CA GLY A 31 -12.68 -9.80 -5.53
C GLY A 31 -11.87 -9.71 -4.23
N VAL A 32 -11.81 -8.53 -3.62
CA VAL A 32 -11.38 -8.32 -2.22
C VAL A 32 -12.60 -8.41 -1.30
N ASP A 33 -12.48 -9.16 -0.21
CA ASP A 33 -13.49 -9.26 0.84
C ASP A 33 -13.23 -8.18 1.90
N GLY A 34 -13.55 -6.91 1.58
CA GLY A 34 -13.30 -5.76 2.46
C GLY A 34 -12.49 -4.65 1.79
N GLU A 35 -11.65 -3.98 2.57
CA GLU A 35 -10.63 -3.05 2.09
C GLU A 35 -9.24 -3.69 2.06
N ASP A 36 -8.51 -3.59 0.95
CA ASP A 36 -7.11 -3.99 0.88
C ASP A 36 -6.21 -2.75 0.85
N ALA A 37 -5.04 -2.81 1.49
CA ALA A 37 -4.05 -1.75 1.38
C ALA A 37 -3.54 -1.65 -0.05
N TYR A 38 -3.51 -0.44 -0.60
CA TYR A 38 -3.20 -0.20 -2.00
C TYR A 38 -1.95 0.66 -2.16
N LEU A 39 -1.04 0.24 -3.05
CA LEU A 39 0.16 0.98 -3.41
C LEU A 39 0.21 1.20 -4.91
N VAL A 40 0.34 2.48 -5.29
CA VAL A 40 0.51 2.91 -6.68
C VAL A 40 1.92 3.43 -6.85
N ARG A 41 2.58 3.06 -7.96
CA ARG A 41 3.83 3.69 -8.39
C ARG A 41 3.68 4.32 -9.76
N THR A 42 4.23 5.53 -9.90
CA THR A 42 4.30 6.27 -11.15
C THR A 42 5.74 6.64 -11.50
N ASN A 43 5.96 6.99 -12.76
CA ASN A 43 7.22 7.63 -13.19
C ASN A 43 7.20 9.15 -12.92
N ALA A 44 8.27 9.84 -13.29
CA ALA A 44 8.41 11.28 -13.08
C ALA A 44 7.37 12.14 -13.83
N MET A 45 6.81 11.63 -14.93
CA MET A 45 5.70 12.28 -15.65
C MET A 45 4.33 12.00 -15.01
N GLY A 46 4.28 11.20 -13.95
CA GLY A 46 3.06 10.77 -13.30
C GLY A 46 2.37 9.61 -13.99
N GLU A 47 3.00 8.95 -14.97
CA GLU A 47 2.42 7.79 -15.66
C GLU A 47 2.48 6.54 -14.77
N LEU A 48 1.41 5.75 -14.75
CA LEU A 48 1.34 4.53 -13.95
C LEU A 48 2.39 3.51 -14.40
N LEU A 49 3.21 3.05 -13.46
CA LEU A 49 4.13 1.95 -13.68
C LEU A 49 3.54 0.62 -13.20
N TRP A 50 2.96 0.60 -12.00
CA TRP A 50 2.29 -0.56 -11.44
C TRP A 50 1.42 -0.20 -10.24
N THR A 51 0.54 -1.13 -9.89
CA THR A 51 -0.28 -1.10 -8.68
C THR A 51 -0.11 -2.42 -7.90
N ARG A 52 -0.29 -2.39 -6.59
CA ARG A 52 -0.22 -3.56 -5.71
C ARG A 52 -1.30 -3.46 -4.64
N THR A 53 -1.89 -4.60 -4.33
CA THR A 53 -2.79 -4.79 -3.20
C THR A 53 -2.10 -5.65 -2.15
N TYR A 54 -2.34 -5.32 -0.89
CA TYR A 54 -1.89 -6.08 0.26
C TYR A 54 -3.07 -6.23 1.21
N GLY A 55 -3.57 -7.45 1.35
CA GLY A 55 -4.78 -7.72 2.10
C GLY A 55 -4.77 -9.10 2.75
N GLY A 56 -5.80 -9.33 3.54
CA GLY A 56 -6.11 -10.54 4.27
C GLY A 56 -7.64 -10.74 4.38
N PRO A 57 -8.11 -11.54 5.35
CA PRO A 57 -9.53 -11.82 5.54
C PRO A 57 -10.38 -10.65 6.10
N GLY A 58 -9.79 -9.52 6.46
CA GLY A 58 -10.45 -8.32 6.96
C GLY A 58 -9.91 -7.04 6.32
N ASP A 59 -10.23 -5.88 6.88
CA ASP A 59 -9.84 -4.60 6.30
C ASP A 59 -8.38 -4.19 6.57
N GLU A 60 -7.65 -3.82 5.53
CA GLU A 60 -6.32 -3.24 5.53
C GLU A 60 -6.33 -1.83 4.91
N ARG A 61 -5.83 -0.85 5.67
CA ARG A 61 -5.70 0.54 5.22
C ARG A 61 -4.27 0.98 5.29
N ALA A 62 -3.69 1.40 4.16
CA ALA A 62 -2.42 2.12 4.18
C ALA A 62 -2.66 3.63 4.24
N GLN A 63 -2.37 4.23 5.38
CA GLN A 63 -2.60 5.64 5.69
C GLN A 63 -1.37 6.51 5.45
N GLY A 64 -0.17 5.91 5.52
CA GLY A 64 1.10 6.59 5.30
C GLY A 64 2.01 5.82 4.35
N VAL A 65 2.87 6.54 3.63
CA VAL A 65 3.90 5.96 2.77
C VAL A 65 5.18 6.79 2.77
N ALA A 66 6.31 6.10 2.72
CA ALA A 66 7.62 6.68 2.45
C ALA A 66 8.35 5.87 1.39
N ALA A 67 8.97 6.54 0.41
CA ALA A 67 9.89 5.89 -0.52
C ALA A 67 11.22 5.57 0.18
N THR A 68 11.80 4.41 -0.13
CA THR A 68 13.09 3.99 0.41
C THR A 68 14.21 4.23 -0.59
N SER A 69 15.45 4.37 -0.10
CA SER A 69 16.62 4.65 -0.95
C SER A 69 17.02 3.50 -1.87
N ASP A 70 16.58 2.27 -1.56
CA ASP A 70 16.71 1.09 -2.43
C ASP A 70 15.60 0.99 -3.50
N GLY A 71 14.75 2.03 -3.61
CA GLY A 71 13.72 2.16 -4.63
C GLY A 71 12.38 1.50 -4.29
N GLY A 72 12.24 0.92 -3.10
CA GLY A 72 10.99 0.39 -2.55
C GLY A 72 10.15 1.43 -1.80
N ALA A 73 9.27 0.93 -0.92
CA ALA A 73 8.43 1.76 -0.05
C ALA A 73 8.20 1.14 1.33
N VAL A 74 7.92 1.98 2.32
CA VAL A 74 7.36 1.59 3.62
C VAL A 74 5.95 2.17 3.73
N LEU A 75 4.97 1.33 4.04
CA LEU A 75 3.58 1.69 4.27
C LEU A 75 3.26 1.48 5.75
N CYS A 76 2.47 2.38 6.32
CA CYS A 76 1.91 2.22 7.65
C CYS A 76 0.40 2.50 7.65
N GLY A 77 -0.31 1.89 8.59
CA GLY A 77 -1.73 2.11 8.79
C GLY A 77 -2.33 1.04 9.68
N THR A 78 -3.48 0.49 9.29
CA THR A 78 -4.27 -0.41 10.14
C THR A 78 -4.64 -1.70 9.44
N THR A 79 -4.85 -2.77 10.22
CA THR A 79 -5.29 -4.08 9.75
C THR A 79 -6.28 -4.70 10.74
N ASN A 80 -7.34 -5.31 10.22
CA ASN A 80 -8.25 -6.17 10.97
C ASN A 80 -7.96 -7.67 10.71
N SER A 81 -7.05 -7.98 9.79
CA SER A 81 -6.66 -9.34 9.41
C SER A 81 -5.59 -9.95 10.30
N PHE A 82 -4.67 -9.14 10.82
CA PHE A 82 -3.46 -9.62 11.48
C PHE A 82 -3.31 -9.00 12.87
N GLY A 83 -3.15 -9.83 13.90
CA GLY A 83 -2.88 -9.36 15.26
C GLY A 83 -3.73 -10.05 16.33
N ALA A 84 -4.04 -9.32 17.41
CA ALA A 84 -4.74 -9.84 18.59
C ALA A 84 -6.25 -9.60 18.57
N GLY A 85 -6.78 -9.03 17.47
CA GLY A 85 -8.21 -8.81 17.23
C GLY A 85 -8.61 -7.36 17.41
N GLY A 86 -9.60 -6.92 16.62
CA GLY A 86 -9.87 -5.49 16.43
C GLY A 86 -8.94 -4.88 15.39
N GLU A 87 -8.76 -3.55 15.45
CA GLU A 87 -7.85 -2.83 14.56
C GLU A 87 -6.43 -2.84 15.15
N ASP A 88 -5.49 -3.47 14.45
CA ASP A 88 -4.09 -3.60 14.79
C ASP A 88 -3.20 -2.76 13.85
N ILE A 89 -1.92 -2.58 14.19
CA ILE A 89 -0.98 -1.77 13.40
C ILE A 89 -0.51 -2.55 12.17
N LEU A 90 -0.66 -1.94 10.98
CA LEU A 90 -0.09 -2.43 9.73
C LEU A 90 1.25 -1.75 9.44
N LEU A 91 2.28 -2.54 9.16
CA LEU A 91 3.57 -2.08 8.64
C LEU A 91 4.02 -2.99 7.48
N ILE A 92 4.15 -2.42 6.28
CA ILE A 92 4.59 -3.17 5.09
C ILE A 92 5.84 -2.50 4.53
N ARG A 93 6.93 -3.27 4.36
CA ARG A 93 8.09 -2.84 3.57
C ARG A 93 8.12 -3.60 2.26
N THR A 94 8.31 -2.87 1.17
CA THR A 94 8.33 -3.42 -0.19
C THR A 94 9.68 -3.18 -0.86
N ASP A 95 10.02 -4.04 -1.82
CA ASP A 95 11.09 -3.79 -2.76
C ASP A 95 10.64 -2.84 -3.89
N ALA A 96 11.56 -2.49 -4.80
CA ALA A 96 11.25 -1.58 -5.91
C ALA A 96 10.16 -2.07 -6.87
N ALA A 97 9.87 -3.37 -6.90
CA ALA A 97 8.78 -3.93 -7.69
C ALA A 97 7.46 -4.01 -6.90
N GLY A 98 7.41 -3.45 -5.69
CA GLY A 98 6.26 -3.47 -4.80
C GLY A 98 6.00 -4.84 -4.17
N ARG A 99 6.98 -5.75 -4.17
CA ARG A 99 6.84 -7.03 -3.47
C ARG A 99 7.23 -6.84 -2.01
N TYR A 100 6.39 -7.32 -1.10
CA TYR A 100 6.74 -7.35 0.31
C TYR A 100 7.52 -8.63 0.61
N ALA A 101 8.54 -8.51 1.46
CA ALA A 101 9.10 -9.66 2.17
C ALA A 101 8.47 -9.65 3.57
N LEU A 102 7.90 -10.78 3.98
CA LEU A 102 7.16 -10.96 5.25
C LEU A 102 7.81 -10.17 6.40
N VAL A 103 7.06 -9.24 7.01
CA VAL A 103 7.50 -8.48 8.18
C VAL A 103 7.02 -9.23 9.43
N GLN A 104 7.94 -9.44 10.36
CA GLN A 104 7.77 -10.20 11.59
C GLN A 104 6.63 -9.65 12.46
N ASP A 105 5.87 -10.57 13.07
CA ASP A 105 4.98 -10.29 14.20
C ASP A 105 5.76 -9.51 15.26
N PHE A 106 5.33 -8.28 15.57
CA PHE A 106 5.78 -7.57 16.77
C PHE A 106 5.00 -8.13 17.95
N ARG A 107 5.48 -9.26 18.50
CA ARG A 107 5.14 -9.72 19.85
C ARG A 107 6.31 -9.50 20.79
#